data_AF-D1P0W2-F1
#
_entry.id   AF-D1P0W2-F1
#
_cell.length_a   1.000
_cell.length_b   1.000
_cell.length_c   1.000
_cell.angle_alpha   90.00
_cell.angle_beta   90.00
_cell.angle_gamma   90.00
#
_symmetry.space_group_name_H-M   'P 1'
#
loop_
_entity.id
_entity.type
_entity.pdbx_description
1 polymer ?
#
loop_
_entity_poly.entity_id
_entity_poly.type
_entity_poly.pdbx_seq_one_letter_code
_entity_poly.pdbx_strand_id
1 'polypeptide(L)'
;MLISSIPFQQNTLINDTNSQKCIKTYYSNNQILINSAKLSLSRGLTSTFLINEVNNKGISFINLLNKSRIQSHATPQINEQITTQEPVDNKSFCKKVFRECLTEVLQFQDFYTSLKFYKQYYEMSREIDLKGSKNVLKKITEHQQQEASKPLIQLNTTRHFQSYNQQVHKLARYYYQGISDGVYKYTKEGDKFRHDQEFKTLENHFTDHSKLKELVEHPTNALANRFLIAAHAEMRNKEFGNFDHLLTLYGLITHSDINTPYLPQKKTVTQLNSDLQQYRQPSNSSAIYLQFLFSNDTLAASIQPNSSGSGMSYKIFDTHKELQQFDDFDGFMQSLETKIAQYNHKNNLPSSLVYVKAFHPQVNEDTLVGSYLTL
;
A
#
# COMPACT_ATOMS: atom_id res chain seq x y z
N MET A 1 22.94 19.72 17.68
CA MET A 1 21.90 19.79 18.73
C MET A 1 20.90 18.68 18.46
N LEU A 2 20.89 17.64 19.31
CA LEU A 2 19.91 16.56 19.27
C LEU A 2 18.54 17.19 19.60
N ILE A 3 17.68 17.33 18.60
CA ILE A 3 16.27 17.61 18.85
C ILE A 3 15.77 16.42 19.67
N SER A 4 15.38 16.65 20.93
CA SER A 4 14.70 15.64 21.73
C SER A 4 13.44 15.25 20.98
N SER A 5 13.50 14.16 20.23
CA SER A 5 12.37 13.62 19.49
C SER A 5 11.40 13.11 20.53
N ILE A 6 10.28 13.80 20.69
CA ILE A 6 9.18 13.26 21.48
C ILE A 6 8.80 11.93 20.81
N PRO A 7 8.78 10.80 21.55
CA PRO A 7 8.40 9.51 20.99
C PRO A 7 7.10 9.63 20.20
N PHE A 8 7.12 9.23 18.94
CA PHE A 8 5.91 9.10 18.14
C PHE A 8 5.44 7.66 18.19
N GLN A 9 4.15 7.45 18.46
CA GLN A 9 3.52 6.13 18.38
C GLN A 9 2.09 6.30 17.87
N GLN A 10 1.68 5.53 16.86
CA GLN A 10 0.35 5.64 16.26
C GLN A 10 -0.79 5.43 17.25
N ASN A 11 -0.58 4.61 18.29
CA ASN A 11 -1.59 4.39 19.33
C ASN A 11 -1.93 5.69 20.07
N THR A 12 -0.99 6.64 20.16
CA THR A 12 -1.28 7.96 20.72
C THR A 12 -2.25 8.73 19.83
N LEU A 13 -2.12 8.67 18.49
CA LEU A 13 -3.10 9.27 17.56
C LEU A 13 -4.46 8.57 17.62
N ILE A 14 -4.49 7.24 17.71
CA ILE A 14 -5.75 6.48 17.73
C ILE A 14 -6.60 6.81 18.97
N ASN A 15 -5.93 7.03 20.11
CA ASN A 15 -6.59 7.29 21.39
C ASN A 15 -6.79 8.79 21.68
N ASP A 16 -6.19 9.67 20.90
CA ASP A 16 -6.26 11.12 21.08
C ASP A 16 -7.62 11.69 20.62
N THR A 17 -8.23 12.53 21.47
CA THR A 17 -9.58 13.07 21.23
C THR A 17 -9.66 13.95 19.98
N ASN A 18 -8.65 14.77 19.69
CA ASN A 18 -8.66 15.65 18.52
C ASN A 18 -8.46 14.84 17.23
N SER A 19 -7.61 13.82 17.29
CA SER A 19 -7.41 12.85 16.22
C SER A 19 -8.71 12.11 15.90
N GLN A 20 -9.42 11.62 16.93
CA GLN A 20 -10.71 10.96 16.74
C GLN A 20 -11.77 11.89 16.14
N LYS A 21 -11.81 13.16 16.52
CA LYS A 21 -12.68 14.16 15.89
C LYS A 21 -12.33 14.34 14.41
N CYS A 22 -11.04 14.52 14.09
CA CYS A 22 -10.58 14.65 12.72
C CYS A 22 -10.97 13.43 11.86
N ILE A 23 -10.71 12.22 12.35
CA ILE A 23 -11.06 10.96 11.67
C ILE A 23 -12.57 10.84 11.47
N LYS A 24 -13.38 11.16 12.50
CA LYS A 24 -14.85 11.14 12.41
C LYS A 24 -15.35 12.13 11.36
N THR A 25 -14.83 13.35 11.35
CA THR A 25 -15.21 14.37 10.38
C THR A 25 -14.80 13.97 8.96
N TYR A 26 -13.57 13.48 8.77
CA TYR A 26 -13.06 13.03 7.47
C TYR A 26 -13.96 11.97 6.84
N TYR A 27 -14.38 10.96 7.63
CA TYR A 27 -15.27 9.90 7.16
C TYR A 27 -16.77 10.22 7.32
N SER A 28 -17.15 11.47 7.57
CA SER A 28 -18.56 11.86 7.74
C SER A 28 -19.33 10.97 8.74
N ASN A 29 -18.66 10.60 9.84
CA ASN A 29 -19.15 9.69 10.89
C ASN A 29 -19.47 8.24 10.43
N ASN A 30 -18.96 7.78 9.28
CA ASN A 30 -19.10 6.39 8.86
C ASN A 30 -18.25 5.46 9.75
N GLN A 31 -18.91 4.73 10.66
CA GLN A 31 -18.24 3.89 11.66
C GLN A 31 -17.38 2.76 11.05
N ILE A 32 -17.77 2.22 9.89
CA ILE A 32 -17.01 1.16 9.21
C ILE A 32 -15.67 1.70 8.73
N LEU A 33 -15.69 2.86 8.07
CA LEU A 33 -14.48 3.52 7.57
C LEU A 33 -13.58 3.98 8.72
N ILE A 34 -14.18 4.54 9.79
CA ILE A 34 -13.45 4.95 11.00
C ILE A 34 -12.71 3.76 11.64
N ASN A 35 -13.39 2.62 11.79
CA ASN A 35 -12.76 1.42 12.35
C ASN A 35 -11.65 0.88 11.45
N SER A 36 -11.86 0.88 10.12
CA SER A 36 -10.84 0.45 9.17
C SER A 36 -9.60 1.34 9.22
N ALA A 37 -9.80 2.65 9.33
CA ALA A 37 -8.73 3.63 9.41
C ALA A 37 -7.88 3.45 10.68
N LYS A 38 -8.52 3.33 11.84
CA LYS A 38 -7.80 3.07 13.10
C LYS A 38 -6.93 1.82 13.06
N LEU A 39 -7.36 0.78 12.35
CA LEU A 39 -6.60 -0.48 12.22
C LEU A 39 -5.45 -0.42 11.23
N SER A 40 -5.48 0.52 10.28
CA SER A 40 -4.56 0.55 9.13
C SER A 40 -3.83 1.89 9.01
N LEU A 41 -3.89 2.75 10.03
CA LEU A 41 -3.30 4.09 10.04
C LEU A 41 -1.79 4.08 9.74
N SER A 42 -1.12 3.00 10.14
CA SER A 42 0.29 2.77 9.83
C SER A 42 0.60 2.91 8.33
N ARG A 43 -0.32 2.51 7.44
CA ARG A 43 -0.14 2.57 5.98
C ARG A 43 -0.08 4.00 5.46
N GLY A 44 -0.95 4.86 5.97
CA GLY A 44 -0.90 6.30 5.68
C GLY A 44 0.37 6.91 6.23
N LEU A 45 0.68 6.63 7.51
CA LEU A 45 1.86 7.17 8.20
C LEU A 45 3.17 6.81 7.50
N THR A 46 3.36 5.55 7.12
CA THR A 46 4.57 5.10 6.42
C THR A 46 4.67 5.73 5.03
N SER A 47 3.56 5.85 4.30
CA SER A 47 3.56 6.47 2.97
C SER A 47 3.92 7.96 3.04
N THR A 48 3.28 8.72 3.93
CA THR A 48 3.58 10.15 4.11
C THR A 48 4.99 10.38 4.65
N PHE A 49 5.49 9.49 5.53
CA PHE A 49 6.89 9.52 5.95
C PHE A 49 7.83 9.39 4.75
N LEU A 50 7.66 8.35 3.91
CA LEU A 50 8.54 8.11 2.75
C LEU A 50 8.51 9.28 1.75
N ILE A 51 7.33 9.85 1.48
CA ILE A 51 7.18 10.99 0.57
C ILE A 51 8.00 12.20 1.06
N ASN A 52 7.92 12.48 2.36
CA ASN A 52 8.68 13.58 2.95
C ASN A 52 10.18 13.25 3.06
N GLU A 53 10.52 11.97 3.19
CA GLU A 53 11.90 11.52 3.34
C GLU A 53 12.74 11.73 2.08
N VAL A 54 12.13 11.75 0.88
CA VAL A 54 12.78 12.13 -0.39
C VAL A 54 13.53 13.47 -0.27
N ASN A 55 12.98 14.40 0.51
CA ASN A 55 13.55 15.73 0.72
C ASN A 55 14.25 15.87 2.09
N ASN A 56 14.65 14.76 2.73
CA ASN A 56 15.16 14.73 4.12
C ASN A 56 14.19 15.34 5.15
N LYS A 57 12.88 15.39 4.85
CA LYS A 57 11.85 16.00 5.71
C LYS A 57 10.96 14.99 6.44
N GLY A 58 11.19 13.67 6.32
CA GLY A 58 10.31 12.66 6.94
C GLY A 58 10.26 12.79 8.47
N ILE A 59 11.41 12.93 9.12
CA ILE A 59 11.47 13.21 10.58
C ILE A 59 10.76 14.53 10.93
N SER A 60 10.95 15.57 10.11
CA SER A 60 10.33 16.88 10.32
C SER A 60 8.80 16.81 10.25
N PHE A 61 8.25 16.06 9.29
CA PHE A 61 6.81 15.82 9.17
C PHE A 61 6.25 15.09 10.41
N ILE A 62 6.88 14.00 10.84
CA ILE A 62 6.43 13.25 12.03
C ILE A 62 6.50 14.13 13.29
N ASN A 63 7.55 14.93 13.42
CA ASN A 63 7.68 15.90 14.51
C ASN A 63 6.60 16.97 14.45
N LEU A 64 6.28 17.50 13.26
CA LEU A 64 5.22 18.50 13.07
C LEU A 64 3.86 17.92 13.48
N LEU A 65 3.54 16.71 13.04
CA LEU A 65 2.31 16.00 13.40
C LEU A 65 2.21 15.81 14.92
N ASN A 66 3.29 15.36 15.58
CA ASN A 66 3.27 15.12 17.02
C ASN A 66 3.24 16.42 17.85
N LYS A 67 4.03 17.43 17.48
CA LYS A 67 4.07 18.73 18.16
C LYS A 67 2.73 19.46 18.04
N SER A 68 2.17 19.55 16.83
CA SER A 68 0.87 20.19 16.60
C SER A 68 -0.24 19.49 17.38
N ARG A 69 -0.22 18.15 17.47
CA ARG A 69 -1.11 17.37 18.34
C ARG A 69 -1.00 17.80 19.80
N ILE A 70 0.21 17.81 20.38
CA ILE A 70 0.42 18.17 21.79
C ILE A 70 -0.03 19.61 22.06
N GLN A 71 0.38 20.55 21.21
CA GLN A 71 0.04 21.97 21.35
C GLN A 71 -1.46 22.23 21.14
N SER A 72 -2.16 21.41 20.35
CA SER A 72 -3.62 21.50 20.19
C SER A 72 -4.40 21.24 21.49
N HIS A 73 -3.79 20.54 22.46
CA HIS A 73 -4.35 20.26 23.78
C HIS A 73 -3.85 21.19 24.88
N ALA A 74 -2.79 21.95 24.63
CA ALA A 74 -2.20 22.83 25.64
C ALA A 74 -3.27 23.77 26.22
N THR A 75 -3.43 23.72 27.54
CA THR A 75 -4.19 24.71 28.30
C THR A 75 -3.25 25.91 28.52
N PRO A 76 -3.72 27.17 28.38
CA PRO A 76 -2.87 28.31 28.69
C PRO A 76 -2.35 28.15 30.13
N GLN A 77 -1.02 28.14 30.31
CA GLN A 77 -0.47 28.31 31.64
C GLN A 77 -0.74 29.76 32.03
N ILE A 78 -1.66 29.95 32.97
CA ILE A 78 -1.94 31.24 33.59
C ILE A 78 -0.77 31.50 34.53
N ASN A 79 0.34 32.02 34.00
CA ASN A 79 1.32 32.73 34.81
C ASN A 79 1.74 33.99 34.02
N GLU A 80 1.28 35.11 34.58
CA GLU A 80 1.75 36.49 34.39
C GLU A 80 1.53 37.17 33.03
N GLN A 81 0.58 38.11 33.06
CA GLN A 81 0.46 39.33 32.24
C GLN A 81 1.01 39.27 30.80
N ILE A 82 0.31 38.59 29.89
CA ILE A 82 0.45 38.84 28.46
C ILE A 82 -0.94 38.88 27.79
N THR A 83 -1.10 39.90 26.94
CA THR A 83 -2.21 40.22 26.03
C THR A 83 -3.07 39.02 25.59
N THR A 84 -4.37 39.13 25.83
CA THR A 84 -5.39 38.08 25.76
C THR A 84 -5.76 37.57 24.35
N GLN A 85 -5.05 37.95 23.28
CA GLN A 85 -5.35 37.54 21.89
C GLN A 85 -4.37 36.50 21.31
N GLU A 86 -3.07 36.61 21.56
CA GLU A 86 -2.05 35.70 20.98
C GLU A 86 -2.15 34.20 21.34
N PRO A 87 -2.56 33.78 22.56
CA PRO A 87 -2.57 32.36 22.94
C PRO A 87 -3.65 31.54 22.23
N VAL A 88 -4.79 32.16 21.90
CA VAL A 88 -5.92 31.50 21.25
C VAL A 88 -5.64 31.24 19.78
N ASP A 89 -4.98 32.20 19.11
CA ASP A 89 -4.60 32.10 17.71
C ASP A 89 -3.56 31.00 17.47
N ASN A 90 -2.57 30.87 18.37
CA ASN A 90 -1.56 29.81 18.27
C ASN A 90 -2.17 28.40 18.46
N LYS A 91 -3.12 28.24 19.40
CA LYS A 91 -3.83 26.96 19.59
C LYS A 91 -4.75 26.62 18.41
N SER A 92 -5.44 27.62 17.84
CA SER A 92 -6.29 27.46 16.66
C SER A 92 -5.45 27.07 15.44
N PHE A 93 -4.32 27.74 15.24
CA PHE A 93 -3.34 27.42 14.20
C PHE A 93 -2.80 25.98 14.35
N CYS A 94 -2.36 25.60 15.55
CA CYS A 94 -1.87 24.23 15.81
C CYS A 94 -2.94 23.16 15.52
N LYS A 95 -4.21 23.42 15.85
CA LYS A 95 -5.33 22.52 15.49
C LYS A 95 -5.51 22.40 13.98
N LYS A 96 -5.38 23.50 13.24
CA LYS A 96 -5.47 23.52 11.78
C LYS A 96 -4.34 22.70 11.16
N VAL A 97 -3.10 22.97 11.55
CA VAL A 97 -1.91 22.22 11.09
C VAL A 97 -2.06 20.72 11.41
N PHE A 98 -2.45 20.38 12.65
CA PHE A 98 -2.66 18.98 13.04
C PHE A 98 -3.72 18.29 12.17
N ARG A 99 -4.84 18.97 11.91
CA ARG A 99 -5.92 18.46 11.05
C ARG A 99 -5.42 18.24 9.61
N GLU A 100 -4.66 19.16 9.07
CA GLU A 100 -4.11 19.06 7.70
C GLU A 100 -3.17 17.87 7.58
N CYS A 101 -2.17 17.75 8.47
CA CYS A 101 -1.24 16.62 8.48
C CYS A 101 -1.97 15.27 8.66
N LEU A 102 -2.95 15.19 9.57
CA LEU A 102 -3.71 13.94 9.75
C LEU A 102 -4.63 13.64 8.56
N THR A 103 -5.15 14.66 7.89
CA THR A 103 -5.96 14.46 6.67
C THR A 103 -5.10 13.90 5.53
N GLU A 104 -3.88 14.41 5.36
CA GLU A 104 -2.93 13.86 4.38
C GLU A 104 -2.64 12.37 4.65
N VAL A 105 -2.37 12.02 5.91
CA VAL A 105 -2.19 10.61 6.33
C VAL A 105 -3.41 9.74 5.97
N LEU A 106 -4.64 10.24 6.22
CA LEU A 106 -5.87 9.51 5.92
C LEU A 106 -6.11 9.36 4.42
N GLN A 107 -5.78 10.37 3.61
CA GLN A 107 -5.88 10.30 2.15
C GLN A 107 -5.03 9.16 1.59
N PHE A 108 -3.75 9.06 1.97
CA PHE A 108 -2.89 7.96 1.51
C PHE A 108 -3.35 6.59 2.05
N GLN A 109 -3.92 6.55 3.25
CA GLN A 109 -4.49 5.33 3.81
C GLN A 109 -5.72 4.84 3.03
N ASP A 110 -6.54 5.74 2.48
CA ASP A 110 -7.74 5.36 1.71
C ASP A 110 -7.39 4.58 0.44
N PHE A 111 -6.28 4.89 -0.22
CA PHE A 111 -5.80 4.11 -1.37
C PHE A 111 -5.46 2.65 -0.99
N TYR A 112 -5.04 2.43 0.24
CA TYR A 112 -4.83 1.08 0.78
C TYR A 112 -6.12 0.38 1.22
N THR A 113 -7.20 1.12 1.41
CA THR A 113 -8.45 0.56 1.93
C THR A 113 -9.14 -0.31 0.88
N SER A 114 -9.14 0.09 -0.39
CA SER A 114 -9.62 -0.74 -1.50
C SER A 114 -8.89 -2.09 -1.60
N LEU A 115 -7.58 -2.12 -1.33
CA LEU A 115 -6.79 -3.35 -1.34
C LEU A 115 -7.21 -4.35 -0.25
N LYS A 116 -7.55 -3.86 0.94
CA LYS A 116 -8.11 -4.70 2.01
C LYS A 116 -9.43 -5.30 1.58
N PHE A 117 -10.30 -4.50 0.97
CA PHE A 117 -11.57 -4.99 0.45
C PHE A 117 -11.39 -6.01 -0.66
N TYR A 118 -10.46 -5.82 -1.60
CA TYR A 118 -10.23 -6.78 -2.69
C TYR A 118 -9.64 -8.10 -2.19
N LYS A 119 -8.79 -8.06 -1.15
CA LYS A 119 -8.34 -9.28 -0.47
C LYS A 119 -9.52 -10.00 0.19
N GLN A 120 -10.35 -9.28 0.93
CA GLN A 120 -11.55 -9.85 1.57
C GLN A 120 -12.53 -10.41 0.52
N TYR A 121 -12.73 -9.70 -0.59
CA TYR A 121 -13.60 -10.16 -1.67
C TYR A 121 -13.05 -11.38 -2.38
N TYR A 122 -11.73 -11.48 -2.56
CA TYR A 122 -11.09 -12.71 -3.03
C TYR A 122 -11.29 -13.88 -2.05
N GLU A 123 -11.17 -13.64 -0.74
CA GLU A 123 -11.45 -14.65 0.29
C GLU A 123 -12.95 -15.02 0.38
N MET A 124 -13.85 -14.14 -0.04
CA MET A 124 -15.29 -14.41 -0.19
C MET A 124 -15.61 -15.22 -1.46
N SER A 125 -14.67 -15.27 -2.41
CA SER A 125 -14.84 -16.00 -3.65
C SER A 125 -14.62 -17.50 -3.44
N ARG A 126 -15.42 -18.31 -4.14
CA ARG A 126 -15.31 -19.77 -4.11
C ARG A 126 -14.40 -20.23 -5.22
N GLU A 127 -13.84 -21.43 -5.07
CA GLU A 127 -13.34 -22.15 -6.24
C GLU A 127 -14.54 -22.61 -7.08
N ILE A 128 -14.36 -22.68 -8.41
CA ILE A 128 -15.34 -23.30 -9.28
C ILE A 128 -15.43 -24.78 -8.93
N ASP A 129 -16.57 -25.20 -8.36
CA ASP A 129 -16.94 -26.61 -8.20
C ASP A 129 -18.28 -26.91 -8.92
N LEU A 130 -18.28 -26.73 -10.25
CA LEU A 130 -19.47 -26.91 -11.07
C LEU A 130 -19.43 -28.25 -11.82
N LYS A 131 -20.28 -29.18 -11.40
CA LYS A 131 -20.50 -30.45 -12.11
C LYS A 131 -21.23 -30.21 -13.44
N GLY A 132 -20.71 -30.77 -14.54
CA GLY A 132 -21.45 -30.96 -15.80
C GLY A 132 -21.30 -29.91 -16.91
N SER A 133 -20.88 -28.67 -16.63
CA SER A 133 -20.67 -27.68 -17.69
C SER A 133 -19.35 -27.94 -18.44
N LYS A 134 -19.39 -28.35 -19.72
CA LYS A 134 -18.22 -28.51 -20.61
C LYS A 134 -17.80 -27.21 -21.33
N ASN A 135 -18.14 -26.05 -20.79
CA ASN A 135 -17.83 -24.75 -21.40
C ASN A 135 -17.32 -23.78 -20.33
N VAL A 136 -16.14 -23.19 -20.53
CA VAL A 136 -15.50 -22.28 -19.57
C VAL A 136 -16.32 -21.02 -19.34
N LEU A 137 -16.84 -20.38 -20.39
CA LEU A 137 -17.70 -19.18 -20.25
C LEU A 137 -18.96 -19.49 -19.44
N LYS A 138 -19.55 -20.66 -19.67
CA LYS A 138 -20.72 -21.11 -18.91
C LYS A 138 -20.35 -21.33 -17.43
N LYS A 139 -19.24 -22.00 -17.14
CA LYS A 139 -18.74 -22.19 -15.77
C LYS A 139 -18.49 -20.85 -15.07
N ILE A 140 -17.82 -19.90 -15.72
CA ILE A 140 -17.57 -18.56 -15.17
C ILE A 140 -18.90 -17.84 -14.89
N THR A 141 -19.86 -17.92 -15.81
CA THR A 141 -21.18 -17.26 -15.64
C THR A 141 -21.99 -17.88 -14.50
N GLU A 142 -22.06 -19.20 -14.42
CA GLU A 142 -22.73 -19.94 -13.35
C GLU A 142 -22.06 -19.63 -11.99
N HIS A 143 -20.73 -19.57 -11.95
CA HIS A 143 -19.97 -19.21 -10.76
C HIS A 143 -20.30 -17.78 -10.26
N GLN A 144 -20.33 -16.80 -11.17
CA GLN A 144 -20.69 -15.42 -10.84
C GLN A 144 -22.05 -15.34 -10.13
N GLN A 145 -23.05 -16.07 -10.64
CA GLN A 145 -24.41 -16.11 -10.08
C GLN A 145 -24.45 -16.79 -8.71
N GLN A 146 -23.68 -17.86 -8.53
CA GLN A 146 -23.57 -18.56 -7.25
C GLN A 146 -22.94 -17.66 -6.18
N GLU A 147 -21.85 -16.97 -6.50
CA GLU A 147 -21.21 -16.04 -5.56
C GLU A 147 -22.12 -14.85 -5.21
N ALA A 148 -22.86 -14.33 -6.17
CA ALA A 148 -23.78 -13.22 -5.94
C ALA A 148 -24.98 -13.60 -5.06
N SER A 149 -25.45 -14.84 -5.15
CA SER A 149 -26.61 -15.34 -4.38
C SER A 149 -26.23 -15.95 -3.03
N LYS A 150 -25.04 -16.56 -2.92
CA LYS A 150 -24.54 -17.24 -1.72
C LYS A 150 -23.01 -17.09 -1.61
N PRO A 151 -22.50 -15.91 -1.19
CA PRO A 151 -21.07 -15.72 -0.98
C PRO A 151 -20.52 -16.73 0.04
N LEU A 152 -19.22 -17.05 -0.04
CA LEU A 152 -18.59 -18.00 0.90
C LEU A 152 -18.69 -17.53 2.35
N ILE A 153 -18.53 -16.22 2.56
CA ILE A 153 -18.61 -15.57 3.88
C ILE A 153 -19.73 -14.53 3.82
N GLN A 154 -20.65 -14.56 4.80
CA GLN A 154 -21.70 -13.54 4.92
C GLN A 154 -21.14 -12.30 5.62
N LEU A 155 -20.87 -11.24 4.85
CA LEU A 155 -20.42 -9.93 5.35
C LEU A 155 -21.38 -8.82 4.89
N ASN A 156 -21.48 -7.74 5.68
CA ASN A 156 -22.32 -6.55 5.40
C ASN A 156 -21.88 -5.72 4.17
N THR A 157 -20.91 -6.19 3.38
CA THR A 157 -20.28 -5.49 2.25
C THR A 157 -20.84 -5.90 0.88
N THR A 158 -22.05 -6.45 0.83
CA THR A 158 -22.59 -7.18 -0.35
C THR A 158 -22.62 -6.35 -1.63
N ARG A 159 -22.94 -5.05 -1.58
CA ARG A 159 -23.00 -4.20 -2.78
C ARG A 159 -21.63 -4.03 -3.45
N HIS A 160 -20.60 -3.78 -2.65
CA HIS A 160 -19.23 -3.64 -3.15
C HIS A 160 -18.69 -4.98 -3.63
N PHE A 161 -18.97 -6.06 -2.90
CA PHE A 161 -18.64 -7.41 -3.33
C PHE A 161 -19.33 -7.78 -4.66
N GLN A 162 -20.60 -7.47 -4.83
CA GLN A 162 -21.33 -7.71 -6.09
C GLN A 162 -20.68 -6.97 -7.27
N SER A 163 -20.29 -5.70 -7.07
CA SER A 163 -19.57 -4.94 -8.10
C SER A 163 -18.21 -5.55 -8.43
N TYR A 164 -17.43 -5.93 -7.40
CA TYR A 164 -16.15 -6.61 -7.56
C TYR A 164 -16.31 -7.95 -8.31
N ASN A 165 -17.24 -8.79 -7.86
CA ASN A 165 -17.57 -10.08 -8.45
C ASN A 165 -17.93 -9.92 -9.94
N GLN A 166 -18.77 -8.94 -10.30
CA GLN A 166 -19.09 -8.62 -11.69
C GLN A 166 -17.85 -8.26 -12.51
N GLN A 167 -16.96 -7.43 -11.98
CA GLN A 167 -15.74 -6.98 -12.67
C GLN A 167 -14.77 -8.13 -12.92
N VAL A 168 -14.49 -8.95 -11.91
CA VAL A 168 -13.61 -10.12 -12.02
C VAL A 168 -14.13 -11.10 -13.06
N HIS A 169 -15.42 -11.46 -13.00
CA HIS A 169 -16.00 -12.43 -13.93
C HIS A 169 -16.09 -11.90 -15.35
N LYS A 170 -16.26 -10.59 -15.53
CA LYS A 170 -16.20 -9.95 -16.84
C LYS A 170 -14.78 -10.04 -17.41
N LEU A 171 -13.76 -9.73 -16.60
CA LEU A 171 -12.36 -9.81 -17.02
C LEU A 171 -11.94 -11.25 -17.34
N ALA A 172 -12.30 -12.22 -16.50
CA ALA A 172 -12.02 -13.64 -16.74
C ALA A 172 -12.64 -14.16 -18.05
N ARG A 173 -13.85 -13.70 -18.39
CA ARG A 173 -14.47 -14.00 -19.69
C ARG A 173 -13.69 -13.41 -20.85
N TYR A 174 -13.23 -12.16 -20.74
CA TYR A 174 -12.39 -11.53 -21.76
C TYR A 174 -11.06 -12.26 -21.95
N TYR A 175 -10.40 -12.67 -20.86
CA TYR A 175 -9.18 -13.47 -20.92
C TYR A 175 -9.40 -14.81 -21.62
N TYR A 176 -10.48 -15.51 -21.28
CA TYR A 176 -10.85 -16.75 -21.97
C TYR A 176 -11.05 -16.50 -23.46
N GLN A 177 -11.86 -15.50 -23.84
CA GLN A 177 -12.12 -15.20 -25.25
C GLN A 177 -10.83 -14.83 -26.00
N GLY A 178 -9.95 -14.01 -25.41
CA GLY A 178 -8.68 -13.63 -26.01
C GLY A 178 -7.71 -14.78 -26.24
N ILE A 179 -7.79 -15.84 -25.43
CA ILE A 179 -6.97 -17.05 -25.57
C ILE A 179 -7.63 -18.06 -26.52
N SER A 180 -8.93 -18.32 -26.36
CA SER A 180 -9.65 -19.32 -27.18
C SER A 180 -9.89 -18.86 -28.62
N ASP A 181 -10.02 -17.55 -28.81
CA ASP A 181 -10.15 -16.89 -30.12
C ASP A 181 -9.01 -15.88 -30.25
N GLY A 182 -7.93 -16.29 -30.90
CA GLY A 182 -6.71 -15.49 -31.04
C GLY A 182 -6.92 -14.16 -31.79
N VAL A 183 -8.05 -13.97 -32.48
CA VAL A 183 -8.40 -12.69 -33.13
C VAL A 183 -9.06 -11.72 -32.13
N TYR A 184 -9.75 -12.23 -31.12
CA TYR A 184 -10.52 -11.42 -30.16
C TYR A 184 -9.67 -10.36 -29.45
N LYS A 185 -8.41 -10.69 -29.10
CA LYS A 185 -7.50 -9.73 -28.44
C LYS A 185 -7.09 -8.53 -29.30
N TYR A 186 -7.31 -8.58 -30.61
CA TYR A 186 -7.06 -7.48 -31.54
C TYR A 186 -8.31 -6.64 -31.85
N THR A 187 -9.44 -6.94 -31.19
CA THR A 187 -10.67 -6.13 -31.28
C THR A 187 -10.63 -4.93 -30.32
N LYS A 188 -11.63 -4.04 -30.42
CA LYS A 188 -11.82 -2.93 -29.46
C LYS A 188 -12.05 -3.44 -28.03
N GLU A 189 -12.68 -4.59 -27.87
CA GLU A 189 -12.83 -5.27 -26.59
C GLU A 189 -11.48 -5.82 -26.10
N GLY A 190 -10.66 -6.30 -27.03
CA GLY A 190 -9.27 -6.71 -26.82
C GLY A 190 -8.38 -5.65 -26.19
N ASP A 191 -8.53 -4.38 -26.60
CA ASP A 191 -7.77 -3.25 -26.05
C ASP A 191 -7.85 -3.15 -24.51
N LYS A 192 -8.97 -3.57 -23.93
CA LYS A 192 -9.25 -3.44 -22.49
C LYS A 192 -8.40 -4.34 -21.61
N PHE A 193 -7.78 -5.37 -22.19
CA PHE A 193 -7.17 -6.44 -21.41
C PHE A 193 -5.88 -7.01 -22.02
N ARG A 194 -5.61 -6.83 -23.32
CA ARG A 194 -4.42 -7.42 -23.98
C ARG A 194 -3.08 -6.94 -23.41
N HIS A 195 -3.08 -5.81 -22.73
CA HIS A 195 -1.89 -5.23 -22.09
C HIS A 195 -1.77 -5.61 -20.60
N ASP A 196 -2.80 -6.25 -20.03
CA ASP A 196 -2.77 -6.75 -18.65
C ASP A 196 -1.64 -7.78 -18.49
N GLN A 197 -0.89 -7.68 -17.38
CA GLN A 197 0.25 -8.55 -17.15
C GLN A 197 -0.18 -9.99 -16.82
N GLU A 198 -1.29 -10.12 -16.08
CA GLU A 198 -1.87 -11.44 -15.77
C GLU A 198 -2.43 -12.11 -17.03
N PHE A 199 -2.96 -11.34 -17.99
CA PHE A 199 -3.36 -11.89 -19.29
C PHE A 199 -2.18 -12.47 -20.06
N LYS A 200 -1.09 -11.70 -20.22
CA LYS A 200 0.11 -12.18 -20.93
C LYS A 200 0.70 -13.42 -20.27
N THR A 201 0.74 -13.43 -18.94
CA THR A 201 1.21 -14.59 -18.16
C THR A 201 0.32 -15.80 -18.40
N LEU A 202 -1.00 -15.63 -18.37
CA LEU A 202 -1.95 -16.69 -18.65
C LEU A 202 -1.84 -17.20 -20.10
N GLU A 203 -1.73 -16.29 -21.07
CA GLU A 203 -1.59 -16.60 -22.49
C GLU A 203 -0.36 -17.46 -22.77
N ASN A 204 0.77 -17.18 -22.13
CA ASN A 204 1.99 -17.97 -22.26
C ASN A 204 1.81 -19.45 -21.88
N HIS A 205 0.81 -19.79 -21.06
CA HIS A 205 0.51 -21.17 -20.71
C HIS A 205 -0.26 -21.93 -21.81
N PHE A 206 -0.85 -21.24 -22.77
CA PHE A 206 -1.69 -21.80 -23.84
C PHE A 206 -1.06 -21.63 -25.24
N THR A 207 0.25 -21.41 -25.32
CA THR A 207 1.01 -21.35 -26.58
C THR A 207 1.09 -22.70 -27.31
N ASP A 208 0.85 -23.80 -26.59
CA ASP A 208 0.79 -25.16 -27.12
C ASP A 208 -0.63 -25.50 -27.61
N HIS A 209 -0.74 -25.95 -28.86
CA HIS A 209 -2.00 -26.34 -29.48
C HIS A 209 -2.76 -27.42 -28.70
N SER A 210 -2.05 -28.35 -28.03
CA SER A 210 -2.67 -29.38 -27.21
C SER A 210 -3.41 -28.79 -25.99
N LYS A 211 -2.83 -27.76 -25.35
CA LYS A 211 -3.43 -27.07 -24.20
C LYS A 211 -4.57 -26.17 -24.62
N LEU A 212 -4.46 -25.53 -25.78
CA LEU A 212 -5.55 -24.74 -26.37
C LEU A 212 -6.74 -25.65 -26.71
N LYS A 213 -6.46 -26.84 -27.28
CA LYS A 213 -7.48 -27.86 -27.56
C LYS A 213 -8.13 -28.37 -26.28
N GLU A 214 -7.35 -28.68 -25.24
CA GLU A 214 -7.86 -29.06 -23.92
C GLU A 214 -8.78 -27.98 -23.32
N LEU A 215 -8.39 -26.71 -23.43
CA LEU A 215 -9.17 -25.58 -22.96
C LEU A 215 -10.54 -25.49 -23.63
N VAL A 216 -10.60 -25.74 -24.94
CA VAL A 216 -11.83 -25.59 -25.75
C VAL A 216 -12.70 -26.85 -25.70
N GLU A 217 -12.11 -28.04 -25.81
CA GLU A 217 -12.83 -29.30 -25.98
C GLU A 217 -13.06 -30.06 -24.66
N HIS A 218 -12.17 -29.88 -23.68
CA HIS A 218 -12.18 -30.63 -22.42
C HIS A 218 -12.01 -29.73 -21.17
N PRO A 219 -12.79 -28.63 -21.03
CA PRO A 219 -12.56 -27.69 -19.95
C PRO A 219 -12.88 -28.29 -18.57
N THR A 220 -11.91 -28.18 -17.67
CA THR A 220 -12.02 -28.59 -16.27
C THR A 220 -12.33 -27.40 -15.36
N ASN A 221 -12.76 -27.67 -14.13
CA ASN A 221 -12.89 -26.64 -13.10
C ASN A 221 -11.54 -25.95 -12.83
N ALA A 222 -10.45 -26.73 -12.78
CA ALA A 222 -9.10 -26.20 -12.60
C ALA A 222 -8.71 -25.23 -13.72
N LEU A 223 -9.03 -25.54 -14.97
CA LEU A 223 -8.79 -24.63 -16.10
C LEU A 223 -9.61 -23.35 -15.98
N ALA A 224 -10.90 -23.43 -15.65
CA ALA A 224 -11.74 -22.25 -15.47
C ALA A 224 -11.27 -21.38 -14.28
N ASN A 225 -10.81 -22.00 -13.19
CA ASN A 225 -10.25 -21.30 -12.03
C ASN A 225 -9.00 -20.48 -12.39
N ARG A 226 -8.17 -20.92 -13.35
CA ARG A 226 -6.99 -20.13 -13.77
C ARG A 226 -7.36 -18.74 -14.30
N PHE A 227 -8.45 -18.63 -15.06
CA PHE A 227 -8.93 -17.33 -15.58
C PHE A 227 -9.45 -16.43 -14.46
N LEU A 228 -10.18 -16.99 -13.50
CA LEU A 228 -10.64 -16.22 -12.32
C LEU A 228 -9.45 -15.77 -11.47
N ILE A 229 -8.50 -16.65 -11.17
CA ILE A 229 -7.30 -16.34 -10.39
C ILE A 229 -6.51 -15.19 -11.05
N ALA A 230 -6.28 -15.28 -12.38
CA ALA A 230 -5.61 -14.22 -13.14
C ALA A 230 -6.40 -12.90 -13.07
N ALA A 231 -7.73 -12.93 -13.24
CA ALA A 231 -8.56 -11.74 -13.16
C ALA A 231 -8.58 -11.11 -11.75
N HIS A 232 -8.64 -11.92 -10.69
CA HIS A 232 -8.54 -11.45 -9.31
C HIS A 232 -7.17 -10.81 -9.05
N ALA A 233 -6.10 -11.42 -9.53
CA ALA A 233 -4.75 -10.89 -9.42
C ALA A 233 -4.60 -9.54 -10.14
N GLU A 234 -5.15 -9.42 -11.35
CA GLU A 234 -5.12 -8.18 -12.14
C GLU A 234 -5.90 -7.05 -11.46
N MET A 235 -7.11 -7.33 -10.97
CA MET A 235 -7.91 -6.35 -10.25
C MET A 235 -7.17 -5.81 -9.01
N ARG A 236 -6.50 -6.70 -8.27
CA ARG A 236 -5.64 -6.29 -7.14
C ARG A 236 -4.42 -5.50 -7.60
N ASN A 237 -3.78 -5.91 -8.70
CA ASN A 237 -2.63 -5.23 -9.27
C ASN A 237 -2.95 -3.79 -9.69
N LYS A 238 -4.12 -3.56 -10.31
CA LYS A 238 -4.61 -2.23 -10.71
C LYS A 238 -4.76 -1.27 -9.52
N GLU A 239 -5.29 -1.74 -8.39
CA GLU A 239 -5.39 -0.92 -7.17
C GLU A 239 -4.01 -0.54 -6.61
N PHE A 240 -3.04 -1.46 -6.65
CA PHE A 240 -1.66 -1.14 -6.29
C PHE A 240 -1.01 -0.16 -7.29
N GLY A 241 -1.34 -0.26 -8.58
CA GLY A 241 -0.88 0.69 -9.60
C GLY A 241 -1.41 2.10 -9.39
N ASN A 242 -2.68 2.24 -8.98
CA ASN A 242 -3.23 3.55 -8.60
C ASN A 242 -2.49 4.18 -7.42
N PHE A 243 -2.13 3.36 -6.42
CA PHE A 243 -1.34 3.81 -5.29
C PHE A 243 0.09 4.21 -5.70
N ASP A 244 0.74 3.44 -6.56
CA ASP A 244 2.08 3.76 -7.07
C ASP A 244 2.09 5.02 -7.93
N HIS A 245 1.03 5.24 -8.73
CA HIS A 245 0.85 6.47 -9.48
C HIS A 245 0.75 7.68 -8.55
N LEU A 246 -0.02 7.56 -7.46
CA LEU A 246 -0.11 8.62 -6.46
C LEU A 246 1.28 8.90 -5.84
N LEU A 247 2.01 7.88 -5.39
CA LEU A 247 3.36 8.07 -4.84
C LEU A 247 4.31 8.72 -5.85
N THR A 248 4.17 8.38 -7.13
CA THR A 248 4.95 8.98 -8.23
C THR A 248 4.67 10.47 -8.38
N LEU A 249 3.41 10.91 -8.26
CA LEU A 249 3.06 12.34 -8.27
C LEU A 249 3.73 13.12 -7.12
N TYR A 250 4.13 12.43 -6.04
CA TYR A 250 4.83 13.00 -4.90
C TYR A 250 6.34 12.71 -4.90
N GLY A 251 6.91 12.30 -6.04
CA GLY A 251 8.35 12.17 -6.22
C GLY A 251 8.94 10.83 -5.81
N LEU A 252 8.11 9.80 -5.54
CA LEU A 252 8.55 8.42 -5.30
C LEU A 252 8.18 7.54 -6.49
N ILE A 253 9.19 7.17 -7.29
CA ILE A 253 9.01 6.24 -8.40
C ILE A 253 9.24 4.81 -7.93
N THR A 254 8.33 3.89 -8.26
CA THR A 254 8.59 2.47 -8.08
C THR A 254 9.72 2.03 -9.01
N HIS A 255 10.61 1.16 -8.52
CA HIS A 255 11.53 0.46 -9.40
C HIS A 255 10.70 -0.52 -10.24
N SER A 256 10.17 -0.03 -11.36
CA SER A 256 9.44 -0.84 -12.32
C SER A 256 10.21 -0.83 -13.62
N ASP A 257 10.86 -1.97 -13.92
CA ASP A 257 10.95 -2.35 -15.32
C ASP A 257 9.51 -2.35 -15.85
N ILE A 258 9.31 -1.84 -17.06
CA ILE A 258 8.00 -1.58 -17.71
C ILE A 258 7.04 -2.80 -17.74
N ASN A 259 7.49 -3.98 -17.29
CA ASN A 259 6.75 -5.24 -17.26
C ASN A 259 6.58 -5.87 -15.86
N THR A 260 6.90 -5.17 -14.77
CA THR A 260 6.79 -5.73 -13.40
C THR A 260 5.40 -5.44 -12.80
N PRO A 261 4.74 -6.41 -12.12
CA PRO A 261 3.50 -6.13 -11.41
C PRO A 261 3.70 -5.05 -10.34
N TYR A 262 2.69 -4.20 -10.12
CA TYR A 262 2.65 -3.21 -9.03
C TYR A 262 2.54 -3.86 -7.63
N LEU A 263 2.51 -5.19 -7.54
CA LEU A 263 2.39 -5.91 -6.28
C LEU A 263 3.69 -5.82 -5.45
N PRO A 264 3.60 -5.79 -4.10
CA PRO A 264 4.76 -5.94 -3.25
C PRO A 264 5.50 -7.25 -3.54
N GLN A 265 6.83 -7.17 -3.59
CA GLN A 265 7.69 -8.33 -3.83
C GLN A 265 7.77 -9.19 -2.58
N LYS A 266 7.57 -10.50 -2.75
CA LYS A 266 7.76 -11.50 -1.69
C LYS A 266 9.25 -11.88 -1.62
N LYS A 267 9.92 -11.56 -0.51
CA LYS A 267 11.34 -11.86 -0.28
C LYS A 267 11.55 -12.60 1.03
N THR A 268 12.68 -13.29 1.14
CA THR A 268 13.25 -13.66 2.43
C THR A 268 14.13 -12.53 2.96
N VAL A 269 14.34 -12.48 4.27
CA VAL A 269 15.31 -11.57 4.92
C VAL A 269 16.69 -11.66 4.26
N THR A 270 17.18 -12.86 3.96
CA THR A 270 18.48 -13.05 3.29
C THR A 270 18.52 -12.42 1.90
N GLN A 271 17.45 -12.58 1.11
CA GLN A 271 17.35 -11.92 -0.20
C GLN A 271 17.30 -10.40 -0.06
N LEU A 272 16.48 -9.89 0.85
CA LEU A 272 16.41 -8.45 1.13
C LEU A 272 17.78 -7.89 1.52
N ASN A 273 18.50 -8.57 2.41
CA ASN A 273 19.84 -8.17 2.82
C ASN A 273 20.81 -8.12 1.62
N SER A 274 20.81 -9.17 0.79
CA SER A 274 21.61 -9.22 -0.45
C SER A 274 21.31 -8.04 -1.38
N ASP A 275 20.04 -7.73 -1.60
CA ASP A 275 19.62 -6.63 -2.48
C ASP A 275 20.06 -5.26 -1.97
N LEU A 276 20.15 -5.11 -0.64
CA LEU A 276 20.48 -3.85 0.00
C LEU A 276 21.99 -3.63 0.22
N GLN A 277 22.83 -4.66 0.03
CA GLN A 277 24.30 -4.54 0.18
C GLN A 277 24.90 -3.40 -0.65
N GLN A 278 24.32 -3.12 -1.83
CA GLN A 278 24.78 -2.05 -2.72
C GLN A 278 24.65 -0.64 -2.11
N TYR A 279 23.84 -0.45 -1.06
CA TYR A 279 23.64 0.83 -0.39
C TYR A 279 24.53 1.04 0.84
N ARG A 280 25.60 0.24 1.00
CA ARG A 280 26.60 0.45 2.05
C ARG A 280 27.42 1.74 1.88
N GLN A 281 27.55 2.23 0.64
CA GLN A 281 28.38 3.38 0.28
C GLN A 281 27.62 4.34 -0.65
N PRO A 282 27.90 5.64 -0.60
CA PRO A 282 27.30 6.60 -1.54
C PRO A 282 27.72 6.29 -2.99
N SER A 283 26.74 6.31 -3.89
CA SER A 283 26.89 6.19 -5.35
C SER A 283 25.94 7.18 -6.02
N ASN A 284 26.10 7.49 -7.30
CA ASN A 284 25.29 8.55 -7.94
C ASN A 284 23.76 8.25 -8.03
N SER A 285 23.32 7.05 -7.64
CA SER A 285 21.92 6.61 -7.59
C SER A 285 21.56 5.99 -6.22
N SER A 286 22.11 6.54 -5.14
CA SER A 286 22.21 5.89 -3.81
C SER A 286 20.99 5.93 -2.90
N ALA A 287 19.86 6.49 -3.30
CA ALA A 287 18.69 6.55 -2.43
C ALA A 287 17.67 5.46 -2.76
N ILE A 288 17.21 4.74 -1.74
CA ILE A 288 16.12 3.79 -1.81
C ILE A 288 15.19 3.94 -0.59
N TYR A 289 13.91 3.88 -0.86
CA TYR A 289 12.83 4.00 0.10
C TYR A 289 12.03 2.70 0.08
N LEU A 290 11.81 2.12 1.24
CA LEU A 290 11.24 0.78 1.38
C LEU A 290 9.98 0.84 2.24
N GLN A 291 8.90 0.24 1.76
CA GLN A 291 7.70 -0.01 2.55
C GLN A 291 7.51 -1.50 2.72
N PHE A 292 7.45 -1.98 3.96
CA PHE A 292 7.23 -3.36 4.31
C PHE A 292 5.80 -3.57 4.79
N LEU A 293 5.12 -4.59 4.28
CA LEU A 293 3.70 -4.84 4.51
C LEU A 293 3.49 -6.08 5.38
N PHE A 294 2.76 -5.92 6.50
CA PHE A 294 2.47 -6.98 7.48
C PHE A 294 0.99 -7.03 7.84
N SER A 295 0.18 -7.79 7.10
CA SER A 295 -1.28 -7.85 7.30
C SER A 295 -1.93 -6.44 7.39
N ASN A 296 -2.20 -5.94 8.61
CA ASN A 296 -2.79 -4.62 8.84
C ASN A 296 -1.75 -3.53 9.15
N ASP A 297 -0.52 -3.90 9.46
CA ASP A 297 0.57 -3.01 9.83
C ASP A 297 1.55 -2.79 8.66
N THR A 298 2.33 -1.71 8.76
CA THR A 298 3.43 -1.41 7.84
C THR A 298 4.62 -0.86 8.60
N LEU A 299 5.80 -1.04 8.01
CA LEU A 299 7.06 -0.44 8.42
C LEU A 299 7.62 0.32 7.22
N ALA A 300 8.28 1.46 7.45
CA ALA A 300 9.05 2.13 6.41
C ALA A 300 10.54 2.12 6.75
N ALA A 301 11.38 2.08 5.73
CA ALA A 301 12.80 2.36 5.86
C ALA A 301 13.28 3.27 4.73
N SER A 302 14.32 4.04 4.99
CA SER A 302 15.00 4.87 3.99
C SER A 302 16.50 4.67 4.10
N ILE A 303 17.15 4.55 2.96
CA ILE A 303 18.60 4.50 2.84
C ILE A 303 18.98 5.58 1.82
N GLN A 304 19.75 6.57 2.24
CA GLN A 304 20.15 7.68 1.37
C GLN A 304 21.47 8.30 1.86
N PRO A 305 22.18 9.10 1.05
CA PRO A 305 23.33 9.83 1.52
C PRO A 305 23.01 10.69 2.74
N ASN A 306 23.94 10.74 3.69
CA ASN A 306 23.84 11.68 4.80
C ASN A 306 24.00 13.13 4.30
N SER A 307 23.66 14.11 5.15
CA SER A 307 23.70 15.53 4.76
C SER A 307 25.09 16.05 4.40
N SER A 308 26.16 15.39 4.84
CA SER A 308 27.54 15.72 4.47
C SER A 308 27.98 15.07 3.14
N GLY A 309 27.20 14.14 2.58
CA GLY A 309 27.55 13.36 1.39
C GLY A 309 28.71 12.37 1.60
N SER A 310 29.25 12.28 2.81
CA SER A 310 30.45 11.49 3.13
C SER A 310 30.14 10.04 3.54
N GLY A 311 28.86 9.69 3.62
CA GLY A 311 28.40 8.37 4.03
C GLY A 311 26.89 8.23 3.82
N MET A 312 26.34 7.14 4.32
CA MET A 312 24.92 6.83 4.21
C MET A 312 24.20 7.09 5.53
N SER A 313 22.91 7.42 5.45
CA SER A 313 21.98 7.51 6.56
C SER A 313 20.92 6.44 6.38
N TYR A 314 20.75 5.60 7.38
CA TYR A 314 19.76 4.53 7.38
C TYR A 314 18.71 4.86 8.44
N LYS A 315 17.43 4.83 8.07
CA LYS A 315 16.34 5.11 9.01
C LYS A 315 15.28 4.03 8.93
N ILE A 316 14.71 3.70 10.08
CA ILE A 316 13.55 2.82 10.21
C ILE A 316 12.45 3.61 10.90
N PHE A 317 11.32 3.73 10.23
CA PHE A 317 10.10 4.30 10.79
C PHE A 317 9.09 3.19 11.11
N ASP A 318 8.99 2.90 12.40
CA ASP A 318 8.06 1.96 13.01
C ASP A 318 6.92 2.74 13.63
N THR A 319 5.69 2.57 13.13
CA THR A 319 4.56 3.37 13.59
C THR A 319 4.13 3.04 15.02
N HIS A 320 4.65 1.97 15.63
CA HIS A 320 4.38 1.62 17.04
C HIS A 320 5.55 1.95 17.96
N LYS A 321 6.70 2.37 17.43
CA LYS A 321 7.93 2.66 18.19
C LYS A 321 8.51 3.99 17.72
N GLU A 322 9.63 4.39 18.32
CA GLU A 322 10.34 5.58 17.86
C GLU A 322 10.99 5.34 16.49
N LEU A 323 11.17 6.44 15.75
CA LEU A 323 11.99 6.45 14.55
C LEU A 323 13.45 6.18 14.96
N GLN A 324 14.08 5.24 14.29
CA GLN A 324 15.46 4.85 14.56
C GLN A 324 16.33 5.28 13.38
N GLN A 325 17.47 5.90 13.68
CA GLN A 325 18.49 6.25 12.70
C GLN A 325 19.80 5.53 13.04
N PHE A 326 20.50 5.08 12.00
CA PHE A 326 21.76 4.37 12.08
C PHE A 326 22.75 5.02 11.13
N ASP A 327 24.02 5.01 11.52
CA ASP A 327 25.13 5.49 10.71
C ASP A 327 25.89 4.32 10.03
N ASP A 328 25.55 3.08 10.38
CA ASP A 328 26.12 1.87 9.82
C ASP A 328 25.05 0.90 9.29
N PHE A 329 25.41 0.18 8.23
CA PHE A 329 24.49 -0.71 7.52
C PHE A 329 24.15 -1.97 8.34
N ASP A 330 25.11 -2.52 9.08
CA ASP A 330 24.94 -3.80 9.77
C ASP A 330 24.00 -3.66 10.96
N GLY A 331 24.11 -2.58 11.74
CA GLY A 331 23.18 -2.23 12.81
C GLY A 331 21.77 -1.91 12.28
N PHE A 332 21.67 -1.22 11.15
CA PHE A 332 20.39 -1.01 10.46
C PHE A 332 19.74 -2.35 10.07
N MET A 333 20.48 -3.23 9.39
CA MET A 333 19.95 -4.52 8.95
C MET A 333 19.56 -5.39 10.13
N GLN A 334 20.38 -5.50 11.16
CA GLN A 334 20.04 -6.28 12.37
C GLN A 334 18.74 -5.79 13.02
N SER A 335 18.55 -4.48 13.11
CA SER A 335 17.32 -3.89 13.65
C SER A 335 16.10 -4.17 12.75
N LEU A 336 16.26 -4.04 11.43
CA LEU A 336 15.21 -4.32 10.46
C LEU A 336 14.78 -5.81 10.50
N GLU A 337 15.74 -6.74 10.53
CA GLU A 337 15.49 -8.18 10.65
C GLU A 337 14.73 -8.52 11.92
N THR A 338 15.14 -7.94 13.04
CA THR A 338 14.47 -8.10 14.34
C THR A 338 13.02 -7.63 14.27
N LYS A 339 12.76 -6.47 13.65
CA LYS A 339 11.39 -5.95 13.47
C LYS A 339 10.56 -6.84 12.56
N ILE A 340 11.09 -7.26 11.41
CA ILE A 340 10.40 -8.18 10.48
C ILE A 340 9.95 -9.43 11.25
N ALA A 341 10.85 -10.04 12.03
CA ALA A 341 10.51 -11.21 12.85
C ALA A 341 9.41 -10.92 13.89
N GLN A 342 9.47 -9.77 14.58
CA GLN A 342 8.45 -9.35 15.55
C GLN A 342 7.06 -9.17 14.91
N TYR A 343 6.98 -8.49 13.77
CA TYR A 343 5.72 -8.31 13.05
C TYR A 343 5.18 -9.63 12.51
N ASN A 344 6.04 -10.51 11.97
CA ASN A 344 5.62 -11.81 11.46
C ASN A 344 5.11 -12.73 12.57
N HIS A 345 5.79 -12.76 13.72
CA HIS A 345 5.35 -13.51 14.89
C HIS A 345 3.95 -13.05 15.34
N LYS A 346 3.70 -11.73 15.41
CA LYS A 346 2.37 -11.16 15.73
C LYS A 346 1.27 -11.60 14.74
N ASN A 347 1.65 -11.91 13.50
CA ASN A 347 0.72 -12.26 12.42
C ASN A 347 0.70 -13.76 12.08
N ASN A 348 1.33 -14.63 12.88
CA ASN A 348 1.47 -16.07 12.61
C ASN A 348 2.10 -16.37 11.23
N LEU A 349 3.08 -15.57 10.82
CA LEU A 349 3.82 -15.73 9.57
C LEU A 349 5.27 -16.20 9.83
N PRO A 350 5.93 -16.85 8.85
CA PRO A 350 7.35 -17.21 8.96
C PRO A 350 8.21 -15.98 9.28
N SER A 351 9.10 -16.09 10.26
CA SER A 351 9.91 -14.97 10.76
C SER A 351 10.75 -14.30 9.68
N SER A 352 11.23 -15.05 8.69
CA SER A 352 12.09 -14.58 7.61
C SER A 352 11.36 -14.05 6.38
N LEU A 353 10.03 -14.15 6.31
CA LEU A 353 9.26 -13.76 5.13
C LEU A 353 8.92 -12.26 5.16
N VAL A 354 9.09 -11.55 4.06
CA VAL A 354 8.71 -10.13 3.98
C VAL A 354 8.08 -9.79 2.63
N TYR A 355 7.07 -8.92 2.65
CA TYR A 355 6.51 -8.29 1.47
C TYR A 355 6.97 -6.84 1.42
N VAL A 356 7.71 -6.47 0.38
CA VAL A 356 8.37 -5.17 0.30
C VAL A 356 8.02 -4.46 -1.01
N LYS A 357 7.74 -3.16 -0.92
CA LYS A 357 7.80 -2.23 -2.05
C LYS A 357 9.04 -1.38 -1.95
N ALA A 358 9.75 -1.25 -3.06
CA ALA A 358 10.93 -0.41 -3.19
C ALA A 358 10.63 0.77 -4.11
N PHE A 359 11.07 1.94 -3.68
CA PHE A 359 10.90 3.19 -4.39
C PHE A 359 12.24 3.93 -4.46
N HIS A 360 12.40 4.72 -5.50
CA HIS A 360 13.52 5.62 -5.70
C HIS A 360 12.99 7.05 -5.78
N PRO A 361 13.82 8.05 -5.47
CA PRO A 361 13.42 9.42 -5.72
C PRO A 361 13.24 9.62 -7.23
N GLN A 362 12.27 10.43 -7.63
CA GLN A 362 12.18 10.89 -9.00
C GLN A 362 13.43 11.74 -9.28
N VAL A 363 14.31 11.23 -10.15
CA VAL A 363 15.47 11.98 -10.65
C VAL A 363 14.94 12.98 -11.68
N ASN A 364 14.40 14.11 -11.22
CA ASN A 364 14.17 15.24 -12.10
C ASN A 364 15.40 16.13 -12.01
N GLU A 365 16.16 16.24 -13.11
CA GLU A 365 17.26 17.20 -13.22
C GLU A 365 16.79 18.66 -13.07
N ASP A 366 15.48 18.95 -13.04
CA ASP A 366 14.93 20.32 -13.10
C ASP A 366 13.74 20.66 -12.18
N THR A 367 13.39 19.88 -11.14
CA THR A 367 12.26 20.28 -10.26
C THR A 367 12.58 20.25 -8.78
N LEU A 368 13.24 21.32 -8.33
CA LEU A 368 12.90 21.98 -7.07
C LEU A 368 11.49 22.59 -7.20
N VAL A 369 10.44 21.76 -7.14
CA VAL A 369 9.07 22.28 -6.99
C VAL A 369 8.64 22.03 -5.55
N GLY A 370 8.48 23.16 -4.85
CA GLY A 370 8.34 23.25 -3.42
C GLY A 370 7.09 22.58 -2.88
N SER A 371 7.27 21.91 -1.74
CA SER A 371 6.20 21.59 -0.80
C SER A 371 5.52 22.88 -0.34
N TYR A 372 4.18 22.93 -0.44
CA TYR A 372 3.26 23.99 0.00
C TYR A 372 3.22 24.25 1.52
N LEU A 373 4.35 24.11 2.21
CA LEU A 373 4.51 24.42 3.63
C LEU A 373 5.87 25.09 3.86
N THR A 374 6.03 26.27 3.27
CA THR A 374 6.89 27.32 3.82
C THR A 374 5.98 28.32 4.52
N LEU A 375 5.82 28.13 5.83
CA LEU A 375 5.45 29.17 6.78
C LEU A 375 6.51 29.14 7.89
#